data_AF-A0A1H2D6G4-F1
#
_entry.id   AF-A0A1H2D6G4-F1
#
_cell.length_a   1.000
_cell.length_b   1.000
_cell.length_c   1.000
_cell.angle_alpha   90.00
_cell.angle_beta   90.00
_cell.angle_gamma   90.00
#
_symmetry.space_group_name_H-M   'P 1'
#
loop_
_entity.id
_entity.type
_entity.pdbx_description
1 polymer ?
#
loop_
_entity_poly.entity_id
_entity_poly.type
_entity_poly.pdbx_seq_one_letter_code
_entity_poly.pdbx_strand_id
1 'polypeptide(L)'
;MIAVGMRFSLLPNSTKLSLSGLATGVAGLIIQWIADPSGFPGFPPGIGFIAVCAVLVMAFASRWWAPVFSVLISLWIVVGGWAAGLLIPNFRSDDAGTVTGNAVMTAGLVFAAGTGVVAMIAARRKQP
;
A
#
# COMPACT_ATOMS: atom_id res chain seq x y z
N MET A 1 11.46 18.88 4.14
CA MET A 1 10.65 17.99 4.99
C MET A 1 9.45 18.67 5.66
N ILE A 2 9.51 19.97 6.00
CA ILE A 2 8.43 20.72 6.70
C ILE A 2 7.08 20.70 5.94
N ALA A 3 7.09 20.74 4.61
CA ALA A 3 5.85 20.76 3.81
C ALA A 3 5.08 19.42 3.78
N VAL A 4 5.75 18.27 3.96
CA VAL A 4 5.11 16.95 3.89
C VAL A 4 4.33 16.65 5.17
N GLY A 5 4.92 16.93 6.33
CA GLY A 5 4.26 16.74 7.63
C GLY A 5 3.00 17.59 7.77
N MET A 6 3.06 18.87 7.38
CA MET A 6 1.87 19.74 7.41
C MET A 6 0.76 19.24 6.48
N ARG A 7 1.10 18.80 5.25
CA ARG A 7 0.10 18.25 4.32
C ARG A 7 -0.54 16.98 4.87
N PHE A 8 0.23 16.12 5.51
CA PHE A 8 -0.29 14.90 6.12
C PHE A 8 -1.27 15.21 7.24
N SER A 9 -0.94 16.15 8.14
CA SER A 9 -1.80 16.55 9.26
C SER A 9 -3.17 17.07 8.81
N LEU A 10 -3.24 17.73 7.65
CA LEU A 10 -4.47 18.29 7.07
C LEU A 10 -5.34 17.25 6.35
N LEU A 11 -4.86 16.01 6.17
CA LEU A 11 -5.64 14.97 5.50
C LEU A 11 -6.82 14.49 6.34
N PRO A 12 -7.93 14.09 5.70
CA PRO A 12 -8.97 13.30 6.34
C PRO A 12 -8.39 12.02 6.97
N ASN A 13 -8.91 11.61 8.13
CA ASN A 13 -8.43 10.43 8.84
C ASN A 13 -8.46 9.16 7.98
N SER A 14 -9.49 8.98 7.14
CA SER A 14 -9.57 7.86 6.20
C SER A 14 -8.44 7.84 5.17
N THR A 15 -8.00 9.00 4.67
CA THR A 15 -6.86 9.11 3.75
C THR A 15 -5.55 8.81 4.47
N LYS A 16 -5.40 9.26 5.72
CA LYS A 16 -4.23 8.90 6.56
C LYS A 16 -4.15 7.40 6.79
N LEU A 17 -5.29 6.75 7.06
CA LEU A 17 -5.36 5.29 7.25
C LEU A 17 -5.01 4.53 5.96
N SER A 18 -5.44 5.05 4.80
CA SER A 18 -5.06 4.47 3.50
C SER A 18 -3.56 4.58 3.25
N LEU A 19 -2.94 5.72 3.56
CA LEU A 19 -1.48 5.91 3.49
C LEU A 19 -0.73 5.04 4.50
N SER A 20 -1.26 4.85 5.72
CA SER A 20 -0.62 3.95 6.69
C SER A 20 -0.69 2.50 6.22
N GLY A 21 -1.80 2.07 5.60
CA GLY A 21 -1.90 0.75 4.99
C GLY A 21 -0.86 0.53 3.88
N LEU A 22 -0.63 1.54 3.03
CA LEU A 22 0.44 1.50 2.02
C LEU A 22 1.82 1.38 2.66
N ALA A 23 2.08 2.12 3.74
CA ALA A 23 3.33 2.03 4.50
C ALA A 23 3.52 0.64 5.13
N THR A 24 2.47 0.04 5.68
CA THR A 24 2.47 -1.35 6.16
C THR A 24 2.75 -2.33 5.01
N GLY A 25 2.16 -2.10 3.84
CA GLY A 25 2.45 -2.84 2.60
C GLY A 25 3.94 -2.84 2.25
N VAL A 26 4.56 -1.66 2.26
CA VAL A 26 6.00 -1.49 2.04
C VAL A 26 6.84 -2.20 3.10
N ALA A 27 6.46 -2.09 4.38
CA ALA A 27 7.17 -2.79 5.46
C ALA A 27 7.15 -4.31 5.24
N GLY A 28 6.01 -4.88 4.84
CA GLY A 28 5.91 -6.31 4.51
C GLY A 28 6.79 -6.74 3.32
N LEU A 29 6.91 -5.90 2.29
CA LEU A 29 7.83 -6.13 1.18
C LEU A 29 9.31 -6.08 1.61
N ILE A 30 9.67 -5.14 2.48
CA ILE A 30 11.03 -5.04 3.02
C ILE A 30 11.37 -6.27 3.86
N ILE A 31 10.44 -6.73 4.71
CA ILE A 31 10.62 -7.94 5.51
C ILE A 31 10.85 -9.16 4.60
N GLN A 32 10.01 -9.36 3.59
CA GLN A 32 10.20 -10.44 2.61
C GLN A 32 11.54 -10.35 1.90
N TRP A 33 11.95 -9.15 1.46
CA TRP A 33 13.19 -8.96 0.73
C TRP A 33 14.44 -9.21 1.56
N ILE A 34 14.43 -8.84 2.85
CA ILE A 34 15.53 -9.13 3.77
C ILE A 34 15.61 -10.62 4.06
N ALA A 35 14.47 -11.30 4.15
CA ALA A 35 14.39 -12.72 4.48
C ALA A 35 14.78 -13.63 3.30
N ASP A 36 14.26 -13.34 2.11
CA ASP A 36 14.63 -14.02 0.86
C ASP A 36 14.96 -13.00 -0.24
N PRO A 37 16.20 -12.48 -0.25
CA PRO A 37 16.65 -11.55 -1.28
C PRO A 37 16.75 -12.21 -2.66
N SER A 38 16.84 -13.55 -2.74
CA SER A 38 16.95 -14.26 -4.00
C SER A 38 15.63 -14.32 -4.77
N GLY A 39 14.50 -14.21 -4.07
CA GLY A 39 13.17 -14.05 -4.63
C GLY A 39 12.96 -12.72 -5.36
N PHE A 40 13.89 -11.77 -5.25
CA PHE A 40 13.85 -10.47 -5.91
C PHE A 40 15.14 -10.21 -6.69
N PRO A 41 15.10 -9.97 -8.01
CA PRO A 41 16.28 -9.56 -8.77
C PRO A 41 16.65 -8.10 -8.45
N GLY A 42 17.17 -7.86 -7.25
CA GLY A 42 17.52 -6.53 -6.72
C GLY A 42 16.44 -5.93 -5.81
N PHE A 43 16.27 -4.60 -5.88
CA PHE A 43 15.30 -3.89 -5.04
C PHE A 43 13.85 -4.19 -5.48
N PRO A 44 12.95 -4.57 -4.55
CA PRO A 44 11.58 -4.93 -4.91
C PRO A 44 10.85 -3.77 -5.62
N PRO A 45 10.45 -3.95 -6.89
CA PRO A 45 9.83 -2.87 -7.66
C PRO A 45 8.51 -2.39 -7.04
N GLY A 46 7.79 -3.28 -6.35
CA GLY A 46 6.54 -2.96 -5.65
C GLY A 46 6.69 -1.83 -4.62
N ILE A 47 7.85 -1.73 -3.95
CA ILE A 47 8.10 -0.64 -2.98
C ILE A 47 8.11 0.72 -3.71
N GLY A 48 8.77 0.79 -4.86
CA GLY A 48 8.82 1.99 -5.68
C GLY A 48 7.44 2.42 -6.17
N PHE A 49 6.65 1.47 -6.68
CA PHE A 49 5.29 1.77 -7.14
C PHE A 49 4.37 2.23 -6.01
N ILE A 50 4.41 1.58 -4.84
CA ILE A 50 3.63 2.02 -3.68
C ILE A 50 4.04 3.43 -3.25
N ALA A 51 5.35 3.72 -3.20
CA ALA A 51 5.85 5.04 -2.83
C ALA A 51 5.37 6.13 -3.81
N VAL A 52 5.44 5.89 -5.12
CA VAL A 52 4.92 6.83 -6.14
C VAL A 52 3.42 7.05 -5.95
N CYS A 53 2.63 5.99 -5.77
CA CYS A 53 1.19 6.11 -5.55
C CYS A 53 0.87 6.87 -4.24
N ALA A 54 1.62 6.64 -3.15
CA ALA A 54 1.48 7.39 -1.91
C ALA A 54 1.76 8.89 -2.11
N VAL A 55 2.79 9.23 -2.89
CA VAL A 55 3.09 10.62 -3.28
C VAL A 55 1.95 11.21 -4.10
N LEU A 56 1.36 10.46 -5.03
CA LEU A 56 0.21 10.93 -5.82
C LEU A 56 -1.02 11.19 -4.93
N VAL A 57 -1.32 10.31 -3.98
CA VAL A 57 -2.39 10.55 -2.98
C VAL A 57 -2.15 11.86 -2.23
N MET A 58 -0.91 12.10 -1.78
CA MET A 58 -0.51 13.32 -1.07
C MET A 58 -0.56 14.57 -1.96
N ALA A 59 -0.14 14.46 -3.22
CA ALA A 59 -0.12 15.56 -4.18
C ALA A 59 -1.54 16.01 -4.57
N PHE A 60 -2.46 15.06 -4.72
CA PHE A 60 -3.85 15.31 -5.09
C PHE A 60 -4.80 15.35 -3.90
N ALA A 61 -4.29 15.43 -2.67
CA ALA A 61 -5.06 15.33 -1.42
C ALA A 61 -6.34 16.19 -1.32
N SER A 62 -6.40 17.32 -2.03
CA SER A 62 -7.57 18.20 -2.10
C SER A 62 -8.71 17.65 -2.98
N ARG A 63 -8.46 16.59 -3.76
CA ARG A 63 -9.43 15.96 -4.65
C ARG A 63 -10.04 14.73 -3.98
N TRP A 64 -11.37 14.60 -4.09
CA TRP A 64 -12.11 13.47 -3.51
C TRP A 64 -11.64 12.11 -4.02
N TRP A 65 -11.14 12.04 -5.26
CA TRP A 65 -10.67 10.82 -5.91
C TRP A 65 -9.21 10.48 -5.60
N ALA A 66 -8.46 11.32 -4.87
CA ALA A 66 -7.03 11.10 -4.63
C ALA A 66 -6.67 9.72 -4.05
N PRO A 67 -7.47 9.11 -3.15
CA PRO A 67 -7.20 7.76 -2.65
C PRO A 67 -7.28 6.65 -3.71
N VAL A 68 -7.76 6.94 -4.93
CA VAL A 68 -7.84 5.95 -6.03
C VAL A 68 -6.47 5.31 -6.31
N PHE A 69 -5.38 6.08 -6.21
CA PHE A 69 -4.03 5.54 -6.43
C PHE A 69 -3.66 4.49 -5.40
N SER A 70 -4.06 4.67 -4.14
CA SER A 70 -3.86 3.66 -3.09
C SER A 70 -4.66 2.39 -3.36
N VAL A 71 -5.91 2.54 -3.77
CA VAL A 71 -6.78 1.40 -4.11
C VAL A 71 -6.21 0.63 -5.28
N LEU A 72 -5.87 1.30 -6.37
CA LEU A 72 -5.37 0.66 -7.58
C LEU A 72 -4.04 -0.05 -7.36
N ILE A 73 -3.07 0.56 -6.68
CA ILE A 73 -1.79 -0.11 -6.43
C ILE A 73 -1.93 -1.30 -5.49
N SER A 74 -2.79 -1.19 -4.48
CA SER A 74 -3.05 -2.28 -3.54
C SER A 74 -3.70 -3.47 -4.24
N LEU A 75 -4.72 -3.21 -5.06
CA LEU A 75 -5.37 -4.25 -5.86
C LEU A 75 -4.42 -4.86 -6.89
N TRP A 76 -3.64 -4.03 -7.58
CA TRP A 76 -2.65 -4.51 -8.56
C TRP A 76 -1.66 -5.48 -7.93
N ILE A 77 -1.09 -5.15 -6.77
CA ILE A 77 -0.10 -6.01 -6.10
C ILE A 77 -0.76 -7.28 -5.56
N VAL A 78 -1.90 -7.18 -4.88
CA VAL A 78 -2.55 -8.36 -4.28
C VAL A 78 -3.11 -9.28 -5.38
N VAL A 79 -3.87 -8.75 -6.33
CA VAL A 79 -4.47 -9.54 -7.41
C VAL A 79 -3.41 -10.00 -8.40
N GLY A 80 -2.46 -9.13 -8.77
CA GLY A 80 -1.35 -9.49 -9.65
C GLY A 80 -0.43 -10.54 -9.04
N GLY A 81 -0.09 -10.41 -7.75
CA GLY A 81 0.69 -11.42 -7.03
C GLY A 81 -0.04 -12.76 -6.89
N TRP A 82 -1.36 -12.73 -6.69
CA TRP A 82 -2.17 -13.95 -6.70
C TRP A 82 -2.23 -14.59 -8.09
N ALA A 83 -2.53 -13.81 -9.12
CA ALA A 83 -2.66 -14.28 -10.51
C ALA A 83 -1.34 -14.78 -11.09
N ALA A 84 -0.21 -14.18 -10.69
CA ALA A 84 1.13 -14.65 -11.01
C ALA A 84 1.54 -15.90 -10.22
N GLY A 85 0.70 -16.38 -9.30
CA GLY A 85 0.97 -17.57 -8.49
C GLY A 85 2.05 -17.35 -7.42
N LEU A 86 2.33 -16.11 -7.03
CA LEU A 86 3.42 -15.76 -6.10
C LEU A 86 2.95 -15.70 -4.63
N LEU A 87 1.71 -15.27 -4.38
CA LEU A 87 1.24 -15.08 -3.00
C LEU A 87 1.11 -16.38 -2.21
N ILE A 88 0.50 -17.42 -2.79
CA ILE A 88 0.25 -18.69 -2.07
C ILE A 88 1.56 -19.42 -1.72
N PRO A 89 2.55 -19.55 -2.63
CA PRO A 89 3.85 -20.11 -2.27
C PRO A 89 4.54 -19.33 -1.15
N ASN A 90 4.51 -17.99 -1.18
CA ASN A 90 5.13 -17.19 -0.12
C ASN A 90 4.45 -17.37 1.25
N PHE A 91 3.15 -17.69 1.29
CA PHE A 91 2.45 -18.06 2.53
C PHE A 91 2.76 -19.47 3.04
N ARG A 92 3.30 -20.34 2.18
CA ARG A 92 3.66 -21.73 2.50
C ARG A 92 5.17 -21.94 2.52
N SER A 93 5.95 -20.87 2.45
CA SER A 93 7.40 -20.94 2.53
C SER A 93 7.82 -21.47 3.90
N ASP A 94 8.87 -22.27 3.94
CA ASP A 94 9.52 -22.69 5.20
C ASP A 94 10.30 -21.52 5.85
N ASP A 95 10.47 -20.41 5.12
CA ASP A 95 11.07 -19.19 5.65
C ASP A 95 10.03 -18.29 6.34
N ALA A 96 10.15 -18.17 7.66
CA ALA A 96 9.21 -17.41 8.49
C ALA A 96 9.19 -15.91 8.14
N GLY A 97 10.30 -15.35 7.64
CA GLY A 97 10.38 -13.95 7.23
C GLY A 97 9.57 -13.67 5.97
N THR A 98 9.62 -14.58 5.01
CA THR A 98 8.83 -14.57 3.78
C THR A 98 7.34 -14.65 4.09
N VAL A 99 6.95 -15.61 4.93
CA VAL A 99 5.54 -15.76 5.36
C VAL A 99 5.06 -14.51 6.08
N THR A 100 5.84 -14.01 7.06
CA THR A 100 5.47 -12.84 7.87
C THR A 100 5.37 -11.59 7.01
N GLY A 101 6.39 -11.34 6.16
CA GLY A 101 6.38 -10.18 5.29
C GLY A 101 5.25 -10.23 4.26
N ASN A 102 4.91 -11.41 3.74
CA ASN A 102 3.80 -11.59 2.81
C ASN A 102 2.43 -11.35 3.49
N ALA A 103 2.29 -11.79 4.74
CA ALA A 103 1.11 -11.51 5.55
C ALA A 103 0.95 -10.02 5.85
N VAL A 104 2.02 -9.38 6.32
CA VAL A 104 2.04 -7.94 6.63
C VAL A 104 1.76 -7.11 5.37
N MET A 105 2.40 -7.46 4.25
CA MET A 105 2.17 -6.79 2.97
C MET A 105 0.70 -6.90 2.55
N THR A 106 0.18 -8.12 2.48
CA THR A 106 -1.18 -8.39 2.02
C THR A 106 -2.21 -7.69 2.91
N ALA A 107 -2.07 -7.80 4.24
CA ALA A 107 -2.96 -7.14 5.18
C ALA A 107 -2.91 -5.61 5.06
N GLY A 108 -1.72 -5.03 4.95
CA GLY A 108 -1.53 -3.60 4.77
C GLY A 108 -2.19 -3.07 3.50
N LEU A 109 -2.01 -3.77 2.37
CA LEU A 109 -2.59 -3.39 1.09
C LEU A 109 -4.12 -3.56 1.05
N VAL A 110 -4.66 -4.65 1.61
CA VAL A 110 -6.13 -4.83 1.73
C VAL A 110 -6.73 -3.72 2.59
N PHE A 111 -6.08 -3.37 3.71
CA PHE A 111 -6.49 -2.26 4.56
C PHE A 111 -6.41 -0.92 3.83
N ALA A 112 -5.34 -0.67 3.07
CA ALA A 112 -5.15 0.54 2.28
C ALA A 112 -6.25 0.71 1.21
N ALA A 113 -6.61 -0.38 0.53
CA ALA A 113 -7.69 -0.40 -0.44
C ALA A 113 -9.04 -0.10 0.22
N GLY A 114 -9.39 -0.78 1.31
CA GLY A 114 -10.66 -0.58 2.01
C GLY A 114 -10.83 0.85 2.53
N THR A 115 -9.81 1.37 3.22
CA THR A 115 -9.84 2.73 3.75
C THR A 115 -9.76 3.80 2.65
N GLY A 116 -9.09 3.50 1.52
CA GLY A 116 -9.08 4.36 0.33
C GLY A 116 -10.47 4.49 -0.30
N VAL A 117 -11.22 3.38 -0.43
CA VAL A 117 -12.61 3.40 -0.89
C VAL A 117 -13.50 4.21 0.06
N VAL A 118 -13.39 3.96 1.37
CA VAL A 118 -14.14 4.72 2.39
C VAL A 118 -13.81 6.22 2.30
N ALA A 119 -12.54 6.58 2.11
CA ALA A 119 -12.12 7.96 1.96
C ALA A 119 -12.75 8.64 0.74
N MET A 120 -12.80 7.96 -0.42
CA MET A 120 -13.45 8.51 -1.61
C MET A 120 -14.96 8.69 -1.42
N ILE A 121 -15.65 7.71 -0.82
CA ILE A 121 -17.10 7.79 -0.54
C ILE A 121 -17.39 8.95 0.42
N ALA A 122 -16.63 9.07 1.51
CA ALA A 122 -16.81 10.12 2.50
C ALA A 122 -16.50 11.52 1.94
N ALA A 123 -15.46 11.65 1.11
CA ALA A 123 -15.10 12.91 0.48
C ALA A 123 -16.15 13.34 -0.55
N ARG A 124 -16.64 12.41 -1.37
CA ARG A 124 -17.67 12.69 -2.39
C ARG A 124 -18.99 13.15 -1.77
N ARG A 125 -19.38 12.60 -0.62
CA ARG A 125 -20.58 13.03 0.12
C ARG A 125 -20.49 14.42 0.73
N LYS A 126 -19.26 14.96 0.90
CA LYS A 126 -19.02 16.30 1.47
C LYS A 126 -18.89 17.38 0.41
N GLN A 127 -18.87 17.02 -0.88
CA GLN A 127 -18.86 17.99 -1.97
C GLN A 127 -20.31 18.34 -2.33
N PRO A 128 -20.66 19.64 -2.40
CA PRO A 128 -21.99 20.09 -2.79
C PRO A 128 -22.32 19.78 -4.26
#